data_AF-A0A2N1JEH4-F1
#
_entry.id   AF-A0A2N1JEH4-F1
#
_cell.length_a   1.000
_cell.length_b   1.000
_cell.length_c   1.000
_cell.angle_alpha   90.00
_cell.angle_beta   90.00
_cell.angle_gamma   90.00
#
_symmetry.space_group_name_H-M   'P 1'
#
loop_
_entity.id
_entity.type
_entity.pdbx_description
1 polymer ?
#
loop_
_entity_poly.entity_id
_entity_poly.type
_entity_poly.pdbx_seq_one_letter_code
_entity_poly.pdbx_strand_id
1 'polypeptide(L)'
;MEAAAALRKARIDALRALRAAEEASDADALAQNTFGAEVKRAFRESVPPPGYVRPTTVIDTVEQAIAGLQERTLGEDATMQTQELDLHAIAPQKPNADLRRDYMRRVEKLERRTKHAIRTLIVQRLGTQDEAAHAEAVSLVAGMESEEEEG
;
A
#
# COMPACT_ATOMS: atom_id res chain seq x y z
N MET A 1 -27.95 10.75 35.91
CA MET A 1 -29.21 10.56 35.15
C MET A 1 -30.31 11.56 35.56
N GLU A 2 -30.42 11.90 36.84
CA GLU A 2 -31.45 12.80 37.35
C GLU A 2 -31.40 14.23 36.77
N ALA A 3 -30.19 14.78 36.54
CA ALA A 3 -30.03 16.11 35.94
C ALA A 3 -30.63 16.22 34.52
N ALA A 4 -30.46 15.19 33.68
CA ALA A 4 -31.05 15.16 32.34
C ALA A 4 -32.59 15.06 32.39
N ALA A 5 -33.11 14.31 33.37
CA ALA A 5 -34.55 14.20 33.59
C ALA A 5 -35.17 15.52 34.07
N ALA A 6 -34.48 16.26 34.95
CA ALA A 6 -34.91 17.58 35.43
C ALA A 6 -34.98 18.60 34.28
N LEU A 7 -33.96 18.64 33.41
CA LEU A 7 -33.96 19.50 32.23
C LEU A 7 -35.10 19.15 31.27
N ARG A 8 -35.39 17.86 31.05
CA ARG A 8 -36.52 17.43 30.23
C ARG A 8 -37.86 17.85 30.83
N LYS A 9 -38.02 17.73 32.15
CA LYS A 9 -39.24 18.15 32.86
C LYS A 9 -39.47 19.65 32.70
N ALA A 10 -38.44 20.47 32.94
CA ALA A 10 -38.52 21.93 32.77
C ALA A 10 -38.91 22.33 31.33
N ARG A 11 -38.37 21.64 30.32
CA ARG A 11 -38.74 21.87 28.91
C ARG A 11 -40.21 21.55 28.63
N ILE A 12 -40.73 20.45 29.17
CA ILE A 12 -42.13 20.05 28.99
C ILE A 12 -43.05 21.05 29.68
N ASP A 13 -42.70 21.51 30.88
CA ASP A 13 -43.50 22.47 31.63
C ASP A 13 -43.53 23.84 30.91
N ALA A 14 -42.42 24.27 30.30
CA ALA A 14 -42.40 25.45 29.44
C ALA A 14 -43.32 25.31 28.21
N LEU A 15 -43.37 24.13 27.56
CA LEU A 15 -44.29 23.89 26.43
C LEU A 15 -45.76 23.86 26.86
N ARG A 16 -46.07 23.33 28.05
CA ARG A 16 -47.44 23.35 28.61
C ARG A 16 -47.88 24.76 28.97
N ALA A 17 -47.00 25.56 29.57
CA ALA A 17 -47.28 26.95 29.89
C ALA A 17 -47.55 27.79 28.63
N LEU A 18 -46.80 27.57 27.55
CA LEU A 18 -47.07 28.20 26.26
C LEU A 18 -48.45 27.81 25.73
N ARG A 19 -48.81 26.52 25.76
CA ARG A 19 -50.13 26.07 25.30
C ARG A 19 -51.27 26.71 26.09
N ALA A 20 -51.14 26.79 27.42
CA ALA A 20 -52.13 27.44 28.27
C ALA A 20 -52.27 28.95 27.98
N ALA A 21 -51.15 29.64 27.75
CA ALA A 21 -51.15 31.06 27.37
C ALA A 21 -51.77 31.32 25.99
N GLU A 22 -51.59 30.41 25.03
CA GLU A 22 -52.24 30.48 23.71
C GLU A 22 -53.75 30.27 23.81
N GLU A 23 -54.20 29.32 24.63
CA GLU A 23 -55.62 29.04 24.88
C GLU A 23 -56.32 30.21 25.59
N ALA A 24 -55.61 30.92 26.48
CA ALA A 24 -56.10 32.12 27.16
C ALA A 24 -55.96 33.42 26.34
N SER A 25 -55.24 33.41 25.21
CA SER A 25 -54.91 34.59 24.40
C SER A 25 -54.15 35.69 25.15
N ASP A 26 -53.35 35.31 26.15
CA ASP A 26 -52.59 36.23 27.00
C ASP A 26 -51.24 36.58 26.35
N ALA A 27 -51.15 37.78 25.77
CA ALA A 27 -49.97 38.25 25.03
C ALA A 27 -48.70 38.36 25.89
N ASP A 28 -48.84 38.74 27.17
CA ASP A 28 -47.69 38.94 28.07
C ASP A 28 -47.03 37.63 28.48
N ALA A 29 -47.82 36.57 28.70
CA ALA A 29 -47.33 35.25 29.05
C ALA A 29 -46.62 34.56 27.85
N LEU A 30 -47.08 34.85 26.63
CA LEU A 30 -46.45 34.36 25.39
C LEU A 30 -45.07 34.99 25.18
N ALA A 31 -44.91 36.28 25.47
CA ALA A 31 -43.63 36.99 25.35
C ALA A 31 -42.58 36.50 26.37
N GLN A 32 -43.01 36.06 27.55
CA GLN A 32 -42.12 35.55 28.59
C GLN A 32 -41.56 34.15 28.30
N ASN A 33 -42.23 33.36 27.46
CA ASN A 33 -41.82 31.99 27.16
C ASN A 33 -40.96 31.89 25.89
N THR A 34 -39.68 32.26 26.01
CA THR A 34 -38.72 32.27 24.89
C THR A 34 -38.49 30.87 24.31
N PHE A 35 -38.26 29.86 25.16
CA PHE A 35 -37.98 28.48 24.74
C PHE A 35 -39.14 27.86 23.95
N GLY A 36 -40.39 28.03 24.40
CA GLY A 36 -41.55 27.51 23.69
C GLY A 36 -41.77 28.20 22.34
N ALA A 37 -41.55 29.51 22.27
CA ALA A 37 -41.65 30.29 21.03
C ALA A 37 -40.59 29.84 20.00
N GLU A 38 -39.35 29.60 20.44
CA GLU A 38 -38.26 29.06 19.60
C GLU A 38 -38.60 27.67 19.05
N VAL A 39 -39.14 26.78 19.87
CA VAL A 39 -39.56 25.43 19.44
C VAL A 39 -40.69 25.51 18.41
N LYS A 40 -41.69 26.38 18.64
CA LYS A 40 -42.82 26.57 17.70
C LYS A 40 -42.34 27.18 16.38
N ARG A 41 -41.39 28.11 16.41
CA ARG A 41 -40.75 28.69 15.23
C ARG A 41 -39.96 27.64 14.45
N ALA A 42 -39.12 26.86 15.12
CA ALA A 42 -38.34 25.78 14.50
C ALA A 42 -39.25 24.73 13.81
N PHE A 43 -40.37 24.37 14.44
CA PHE A 43 -41.36 23.45 13.85
C PHE A 43 -42.07 24.06 12.62
N ARG A 44 -42.29 25.38 12.59
CA ARG A 44 -42.87 26.10 11.45
C ARG A 44 -41.88 26.28 10.30
N GLU A 45 -40.61 26.52 10.60
CA GLU A 45 -39.57 26.82 9.60
C GLU A 45 -38.95 25.57 8.97
N SER A 46 -39.36 24.36 9.39
CA SER A 46 -38.83 23.07 8.88
C SER A 46 -37.31 22.93 9.00
N VAL A 47 -36.69 23.67 9.93
CA VAL A 47 -35.25 23.60 10.19
C VAL A 47 -35.00 22.53 11.26
N PRO A 48 -34.23 21.47 10.98
CA PRO A 48 -33.94 20.44 11.96
C PRO A 48 -33.18 21.04 13.16
N PRO A 49 -33.44 20.57 14.39
CA PRO A 49 -32.79 21.11 15.59
C PRO A 49 -31.27 20.98 15.53
N PRO A 50 -30.52 21.95 16.09
CA PRO A 50 -29.06 21.85 16.18
C PRO A 50 -28.67 20.58 16.95
N GLY A 51 -27.82 19.74 16.32
CA GLY A 51 -27.43 18.42 16.83
C GLY A 51 -28.00 17.23 16.03
N TYR A 52 -29.01 17.44 15.19
CA TYR A 52 -29.55 16.42 14.28
C TYR A 52 -29.02 16.50 12.85
N VAL A 53 -28.25 17.55 12.55
CA VAL A 53 -27.55 17.70 11.26
C VAL A 53 -26.18 17.03 11.40
N ARG A 54 -26.03 15.86 10.79
CA ARG A 54 -24.70 15.25 10.64
C ARG A 54 -23.93 16.16 9.67
N PRO A 55 -22.73 16.68 10.02
CA PRO A 55 -21.92 17.40 9.05
C PRO A 55 -21.71 16.44 7.87
N THR A 56 -22.05 16.90 6.67
CA THR A 56 -21.69 16.22 5.43
C THR A 56 -20.19 16.33 5.28
N THR A 57 -19.45 15.53 6.04
CA THR A 57 -18.07 15.22 5.68
C THR A 57 -18.17 14.60 4.30
N VAL A 58 -17.58 15.26 3.31
CA VAL A 58 -17.39 14.67 1.99
C VAL A 58 -16.60 13.39 2.26
N ILE A 59 -17.29 12.25 2.19
CA ILE A 59 -16.61 10.96 2.27
C ILE A 59 -15.90 10.87 0.93
N ASP A 60 -14.57 10.88 0.95
CA ASP A 60 -13.76 10.68 -0.26
C ASP A 60 -14.24 9.38 -0.90
N THR A 61 -14.90 9.50 -2.05
CA THR A 61 -15.47 8.35 -2.72
C THR A 61 -14.38 7.65 -3.55
N VAL A 62 -14.55 6.36 -3.79
CA VAL A 62 -13.57 5.57 -4.56
C VAL A 62 -13.40 6.14 -5.98
N GLU A 63 -14.46 6.71 -6.54
CA GLU A 63 -14.46 7.38 -7.84
C GLU A 63 -13.56 8.63 -7.85
N GLN A 64 -13.54 9.40 -6.76
CA GLN A 64 -12.63 10.54 -6.61
C GLN A 64 -11.18 10.10 -6.48
N ALA A 65 -10.92 8.97 -5.82
CA ALA A 65 -9.58 8.41 -5.69
C ALA A 65 -9.03 7.86 -7.02
N ILE A 66 -9.90 7.34 -7.89
CA ILE A 66 -9.52 6.75 -9.20
C ILE A 66 -9.54 7.81 -10.33
N ALA A 67 -10.13 8.97 -10.10
CA ALA A 67 -10.18 10.05 -11.09
C ALA A 67 -8.78 10.40 -11.62
N GLY A 68 -8.61 10.30 -12.94
CA GLY A 68 -7.35 10.62 -13.63
C GLY A 68 -6.28 9.51 -13.60
N LEU A 69 -6.52 8.36 -12.97
CA LEU A 69 -5.57 7.23 -13.00
C LEU A 69 -5.34 6.73 -14.44
N GLN A 70 -6.41 6.65 -15.24
CA GLN A 70 -6.36 6.21 -16.64
C GLN A 70 -5.48 7.12 -17.50
N GLU A 71 -5.59 8.44 -17.34
CA GLU A 71 -4.82 9.42 -18.09
C GLU A 71 -3.32 9.32 -17.75
N ARG A 72 -3.00 9.05 -16.48
CA ARG A 72 -1.61 8.82 -16.03
C ARG A 72 -1.02 7.56 -16.65
N THR A 73 -1.74 6.44 -16.60
CA THR A 73 -1.27 5.17 -17.19
C THR A 73 -1.06 5.28 -18.69
N LEU A 74 -2.00 5.88 -19.42
CA LEU A 74 -1.86 6.10 -20.86
C LEU A 74 -0.70 7.06 -21.18
N GLY A 75 -0.49 8.09 -20.36
CA GLY A 75 0.64 9.01 -20.49
C GLY A 75 1.98 8.31 -20.24
N GLU A 76 2.07 7.49 -19.19
CA GLU A 76 3.24 6.66 -18.88
C GLU A 76 3.55 5.70 -20.04
N ASP A 77 2.56 4.96 -20.53
CA ASP A 77 2.72 4.04 -21.67
C ASP A 77 3.18 4.78 -22.93
N ALA A 78 2.60 5.95 -23.23
CA ALA A 78 3.02 6.78 -24.36
C ALA A 78 4.46 7.29 -24.19
N THR A 79 4.86 7.67 -22.98
CA THR A 79 6.26 8.06 -22.71
C THR A 79 7.22 6.88 -22.80
N MET A 80 6.81 5.68 -22.41
CA MET A 80 7.60 4.45 -22.53
C MET A 80 7.75 4.01 -23.99
N GLN A 81 6.73 4.24 -24.83
CA GLN A 81 6.79 3.96 -26.27
C GLN A 81 7.62 4.99 -27.04
N THR A 82 7.64 6.25 -26.58
CA THR A 82 8.38 7.35 -27.23
C THR A 82 9.82 7.48 -26.76
N GLN A 83 10.14 7.00 -25.55
CA GLN A 83 11.51 6.73 -25.14
C GLN A 83 12.08 5.67 -26.08
N GLU A 84 12.86 6.16 -27.04
CA GLU A 84 13.65 5.47 -28.05
C GLU A 84 13.65 3.95 -27.90
N LEU A 85 12.79 3.28 -28.70
CA LEU A 85 12.98 1.86 -28.99
C LEU A 85 14.40 1.72 -29.54
N ASP A 86 15.33 1.25 -28.72
CA ASP A 86 16.70 0.97 -29.13
C ASP A 86 16.64 -0.08 -30.25
N LEU A 87 16.77 0.40 -31.50
CA LEU A 87 16.68 -0.43 -32.70
C LEU A 87 17.76 -1.52 -32.72
N HIS A 88 18.81 -1.38 -31.90
CA HIS A 88 19.83 -2.39 -31.69
C HIS A 88 19.36 -3.57 -30.83
N ALA A 89 18.35 -3.40 -29.98
CA ALA A 89 17.71 -4.48 -29.22
C ALA A 89 16.69 -5.28 -30.05
N ILE A 90 16.05 -4.64 -31.04
CA ILE A 90 15.00 -5.23 -31.89
C ILE A 90 15.59 -5.95 -33.13
N ALA A 91 16.85 -5.67 -33.49
CA ALA A 91 17.51 -6.38 -34.59
C ALA A 91 17.63 -7.88 -34.29
N PRO A 92 17.38 -8.78 -35.27
CA PRO A 92 17.65 -10.20 -35.09
C PRO A 92 19.12 -10.36 -34.70
N GLN A 93 19.35 -11.03 -33.56
CA GLN A 93 20.70 -11.24 -33.04
C GLN A 93 21.58 -11.85 -34.14
N LYS A 94 22.89 -11.52 -34.10
CA LYS A 94 23.90 -11.99 -35.07
C LYS A 94 23.64 -13.47 -35.42
N PRO A 95 23.81 -13.91 -36.69
CA PRO A 95 23.54 -15.30 -37.09
C PRO A 95 24.21 -16.37 -36.21
N ASN A 96 25.33 -16.03 -35.57
CA ASN A 96 26.10 -16.89 -34.67
C ASN A 96 25.73 -16.74 -33.18
N ALA A 97 24.65 -16.05 -32.83
CA ALA A 97 24.24 -15.85 -31.45
C ALA A 97 23.90 -17.18 -30.77
N ASP A 98 23.25 -18.08 -31.50
CA ASP A 98 22.98 -19.43 -31.05
C ASP A 98 24.27 -20.24 -30.87
N LEU A 99 25.20 -20.13 -31.83
CA LEU A 99 26.52 -20.76 -31.74
C LEU A 99 27.30 -20.28 -30.51
N ARG A 100 27.22 -18.97 -30.18
CA ARG A 100 27.85 -18.42 -28.97
C ARG A 100 27.17 -18.95 -27.72
N ARG A 101 25.85 -19.03 -27.67
CA ARG A 101 25.11 -19.58 -26.52
C ARG A 101 25.48 -21.03 -26.27
N ASP A 102 25.50 -21.85 -27.32
CA ASP A 102 25.84 -23.26 -27.24
C ASP A 102 27.31 -23.48 -26.90
N TYR A 103 28.19 -22.65 -27.44
CA TYR A 103 29.61 -22.63 -27.10
C TYR A 103 29.81 -22.28 -25.62
N MET A 104 29.20 -21.20 -25.12
CA MET A 104 29.33 -20.77 -23.73
C MET A 104 28.82 -21.84 -22.75
N ARG A 105 27.69 -22.50 -23.06
CA ARG A 105 27.18 -23.61 -22.25
C ARG A 105 28.16 -24.80 -22.17
N ARG A 106 28.88 -25.08 -23.26
CA ARG A 106 29.90 -26.14 -23.30
C ARG A 106 31.17 -25.74 -22.55
N VAL A 107 31.61 -24.49 -22.71
CA VAL A 107 32.78 -23.94 -22.00
C VAL A 107 32.55 -23.93 -20.50
N GLU A 108 31.39 -23.49 -20.02
CA GLU A 108 31.09 -23.47 -18.59
C GLU A 108 31.22 -24.86 -17.94
N LYS A 109 30.66 -25.90 -18.58
CA LYS A 109 30.80 -27.30 -18.11
C LYS A 109 32.26 -27.76 -18.13
N LEU A 110 33.02 -27.33 -19.13
CA LEU A 110 34.43 -27.69 -19.26
C LEU A 110 35.26 -26.98 -18.20
N GLU A 111 35.03 -25.69 -17.95
CA GLU A 111 35.74 -24.90 -16.95
C GLU A 111 35.61 -25.49 -15.55
N ARG A 112 34.41 -25.95 -15.14
CA ARG A 112 34.22 -26.65 -13.85
C ARG A 112 35.12 -27.88 -13.75
N ARG A 113 35.13 -28.72 -14.80
CA ARG A 113 35.97 -29.94 -14.86
C ARG A 113 37.46 -29.62 -14.90
N THR A 114 37.87 -28.58 -15.63
CA THR A 114 39.27 -28.16 -15.71
C THR A 114 39.76 -27.61 -14.37
N LYS A 115 38.95 -26.80 -13.67
CA LYS A 115 39.28 -26.32 -12.32
C LYS A 115 39.44 -27.49 -11.34
N HIS A 116 38.52 -28.46 -11.34
CA HIS A 116 38.65 -29.66 -10.54
C HIS A 116 39.92 -30.45 -10.89
N ALA A 117 40.20 -30.70 -12.17
CA ALA A 117 41.41 -31.40 -12.59
C ALA A 117 42.70 -30.67 -12.17
N ILE A 118 42.72 -29.33 -12.24
CA ILE A 118 43.84 -28.52 -11.74
C ILE A 118 44.01 -28.73 -10.23
N ARG A 119 42.94 -28.68 -9.45
CA ARG A 119 42.98 -28.93 -8.00
C ARG A 119 43.54 -30.32 -7.69
N THR A 120 43.04 -31.37 -8.35
CA THR A 120 43.52 -32.74 -8.17
C THR A 120 45.00 -32.86 -8.50
N LEU A 121 45.46 -32.26 -9.60
CA LEU A 121 46.87 -32.29 -9.98
C LEU A 121 47.77 -31.55 -8.99
N ILE A 122 47.30 -30.43 -8.40
CA ILE A 122 48.03 -29.71 -7.36
C ILE A 122 48.19 -30.60 -6.12
N VAL A 123 47.11 -31.22 -5.65
CA VAL A 123 47.14 -32.15 -4.52
C VAL A 123 48.11 -33.29 -4.78
N GLN A 124 48.00 -33.96 -5.93
CA GLN A 124 48.91 -35.06 -6.29
C GLN A 124 50.38 -34.62 -6.31
N ARG A 125 50.68 -33.43 -6.84
CA ARG A 125 52.05 -32.90 -6.85
C ARG A 125 52.55 -32.58 -5.45
N LEU A 126 51.74 -31.93 -4.61
CA LEU A 126 52.13 -31.63 -3.22
C LEU A 126 52.39 -32.92 -2.42
N GLY A 127 51.62 -33.98 -2.62
CA GLY A 127 51.84 -35.28 -1.96
C GLY A 127 53.17 -35.94 -2.32
N THR A 128 53.73 -35.64 -3.49
CA THR A 128 55.06 -36.12 -3.88
C THR A 128 56.21 -35.28 -3.33
N GLN A 129 55.94 -34.07 -2.82
CA GLN A 129 56.96 -33.10 -2.41
C GLN A 129 56.97 -32.85 -0.89
N ASP A 130 55.80 -32.74 -0.26
CA ASP A 130 55.63 -32.38 1.15
C ASP A 130 54.30 -32.92 1.70
N GLU A 131 54.37 -33.88 2.63
CA GLU A 131 53.20 -34.49 3.27
C GLU A 131 52.37 -33.51 4.11
N ALA A 132 53.01 -32.50 4.72
CA ALA A 132 52.30 -31.52 5.54
C ALA A 132 51.44 -30.59 4.65
N ALA A 133 52.02 -30.12 3.54
CA ALA A 133 51.31 -29.30 2.56
C ALA A 133 50.22 -30.09 1.82
N HIS A 134 50.39 -31.40 1.63
CA HIS A 134 49.37 -32.26 1.05
C HIS A 134 48.11 -32.36 1.92
N ALA A 135 48.26 -32.53 3.24
CA ALA A 135 47.13 -32.63 4.16
C ALA A 135 46.28 -31.34 4.16
N GLU A 136 46.92 -30.18 4.10
CA GLU A 136 46.25 -28.87 3.99
C GLU A 136 45.55 -28.69 2.64
N ALA A 137 46.21 -29.06 1.54
CA ALA A 137 45.60 -28.94 0.21
C ALA A 137 44.37 -29.85 0.04
N VAL A 138 44.37 -31.04 0.63
CA VAL A 138 43.21 -31.96 0.60
C VAL A 138 42.00 -31.38 1.35
N SER A 139 42.21 -30.76 2.51
CA SER A 139 41.11 -30.15 3.27
C SER A 139 40.51 -28.94 2.55
N LEU A 140 41.36 -28.13 1.91
CA LEU A 140 40.92 -27.01 1.08
C LEU A 140 40.13 -27.46 -0.15
N VAL A 141 40.60 -28.48 -0.88
CA VAL A 141 39.88 -29.01 -2.05
C VAL A 141 38.53 -29.60 -1.66
N ALA A 142 38.44 -30.31 -0.54
CA ALA A 142 37.18 -30.83 -0.02
C ALA A 142 36.17 -29.71 0.31
N GLY A 143 36.64 -28.59 0.88
CA GLY A 143 35.80 -27.41 1.12
C GLY A 143 35.30 -26.74 -0.16
N MET A 144 36.16 -26.65 -1.18
CA MET A 144 35.78 -26.08 -2.49
C MET A 144 34.77 -26.97 -3.24
N GLU A 145 34.83 -28.29 -3.08
CA GLU A 145 33.87 -29.23 -3.69
C GLU A 145 32.49 -29.13 -3.05
N SER A 146 32.40 -28.93 -1.73
CA SER A 146 31.11 -28.70 -1.06
C SER A 146 30.43 -27.40 -1.48
N GLU A 147 31.20 -26.33 -1.74
CA GLU A 147 30.65 -25.05 -2.21
C GLU A 147 30.16 -25.12 -3.66
N GLU A 148 30.72 -26.02 -4.48
CA GLU A 148 30.31 -26.21 -5.88
C GLU A 148 29.08 -27.12 -6.05
N GLU A 149 28.74 -27.95 -5.05
CA GLU A 149 27.51 -28.76 -5.05
C GLU A 149 26.27 -28.00 -4.58
N GLU A 150 26.45 -26.91 -3.83
CA GLU A 150 25.34 -26.06 -3.35
C GLU A 150 24.89 -24.98 -4.36
N GLY A 151 25.59 -24.77 -5.48
CA GLY A 151 25.33 -23.72 -6.49
C GLY A 151 25.01 -24.20 -7.91
#